data_AF-A0A537P6U9-F1
#
_entry.id   AF-A0A537P6U9-F1
#
_cell.length_a   1.000
_cell.length_b   1.000
_cell.length_c   1.000
_cell.angle_alpha   90.00
_cell.angle_beta   90.00
_cell.angle_gamma   90.00
#
_symmetry.space_group_name_H-M   'P 1'
#
loop_
_entity.id
_entity.type
_entity.pdbx_description
1 polymer ?
#
loop_
_entity_poly.entity_id
_entity_poly.type
_entity_poly.pdbx_seq_one_letter_code
_entity_poly.pdbx_strand_id
1 'polypeptide(L)'
;MSFHNVELAPARLNRSELAVPGSQPQLFEKAAKSAADVVFLDLEDAVAPDDKVEARKNIIKAIDEIDWGRKSLSVRINGLDTHYMYRDVVDVLEQA
;
A
#
# COMPACT_ATOMS: atom_id res chain seq x y z
N MET A 1 -12.41 32.02 21.27
CA MET A 1 -11.40 31.84 20.21
C MET A 1 -10.34 30.87 20.73
N SER A 2 -9.92 29.90 19.93
CA SER A 2 -8.83 29.00 20.31
C SER A 2 -7.49 29.71 20.11
N PHE A 3 -6.59 29.59 21.09
CA PHE A 3 -5.20 30.06 21.00
C PHE A 3 -4.23 28.94 20.60
N HIS A 4 -4.75 27.75 20.30
CA HIS A 4 -3.95 26.59 19.95
C HIS A 4 -3.69 26.56 18.44
N ASN A 5 -2.41 26.59 18.05
CA ASN A 5 -1.98 26.34 16.68
C ASN A 5 -1.97 24.83 16.42
N VAL A 6 -2.71 24.39 15.42
CA VAL A 6 -2.74 22.99 15.00
C VAL A 6 -1.48 22.69 14.19
N GLU A 7 -0.76 21.64 14.58
CA GLU A 7 0.34 21.11 13.78
C GLU A 7 -0.23 20.42 12.54
N LEU A 8 0.22 20.84 11.36
CA LEU A 8 -0.22 20.26 10.09
C LEU A 8 0.54 18.96 9.83
N ALA A 9 -0.12 18.02 9.16
CA ALA A 9 0.53 16.80 8.67
C ALA A 9 1.63 17.15 7.64
N PRO A 10 2.63 16.27 7.44
CA PRO A 10 3.66 16.46 6.43
C PRO A 10 3.08 16.71 5.03
N ALA A 11 3.51 17.80 4.39
CA ALA A 11 3.04 18.20 3.06
C ALA A 11 3.69 17.34 1.96
N ARG A 12 3.07 16.20 1.65
CA ARG A 12 3.42 15.37 0.48
C ARG A 12 2.54 15.75 -0.71
N LEU A 13 3.09 15.65 -1.92
CA LEU A 13 2.29 15.78 -3.14
C LEU A 13 1.35 14.56 -3.23
N ASN A 14 0.04 14.80 -3.28
CA ASN A 14 -0.97 13.74 -3.33
C ASN A 14 -2.15 14.15 -4.23
N ARG A 15 -1.88 14.38 -5.53
CA ARG A 15 -2.92 14.76 -6.50
C ARG A 15 -3.66 13.54 -7.06
N SER A 16 -3.01 12.38 -7.02
CA SER A 16 -3.53 11.11 -7.52
C SER A 16 -2.95 9.94 -6.73
N GLU A 17 -3.84 9.03 -6.35
CA GLU A 17 -3.53 7.81 -5.61
C GLU A 17 -4.03 6.61 -6.42
N LEU A 18 -3.09 5.77 -6.87
CA LEU A 18 -3.36 4.63 -7.75
C LEU A 18 -3.51 3.35 -6.92
N ALA A 19 -4.68 2.72 -7.03
CA ALA A 19 -4.98 1.41 -6.46
C ALA A 19 -4.40 0.28 -7.31
N VAL A 20 -3.67 -0.66 -6.70
CA VAL A 20 -3.09 -1.81 -7.40
C VAL A 20 -3.31 -3.10 -6.60
N PRO A 21 -4.06 -4.09 -7.12
CA PRO A 21 -4.30 -5.35 -6.40
C PRO A 21 -3.01 -6.13 -6.14
N GLY A 22 -2.77 -6.53 -4.89
CA GLY A 22 -1.60 -7.34 -4.50
C GLY A 22 -1.57 -8.72 -5.16
N SER A 23 -2.72 -9.23 -5.61
CA SER A 23 -2.85 -10.48 -6.35
C SER A 23 -2.42 -10.39 -7.82
N GLN A 24 -2.10 -9.19 -8.34
CA GLN A 24 -1.74 -8.97 -9.75
C GLN A 24 -0.34 -8.35 -9.91
N PRO A 25 0.74 -9.10 -9.60
CA PRO A 25 2.11 -8.58 -9.63
C PRO A 25 2.55 -8.03 -11.00
N GLN A 26 1.96 -8.50 -12.10
CA GLN A 26 2.18 -7.98 -13.44
C GLN A 26 1.85 -6.48 -13.59
N LEU A 27 1.07 -5.90 -12.68
CA LEU A 27 0.70 -4.48 -12.70
C LEU A 27 1.68 -3.58 -11.95
N PHE A 28 2.54 -4.13 -11.08
CA PHE A 28 3.35 -3.33 -10.17
C PHE A 28 4.37 -2.44 -10.89
N GLU A 29 5.15 -3.00 -11.82
CA GLU A 29 6.08 -2.20 -12.62
C GLU A 29 5.38 -1.10 -13.43
N LYS A 30 4.18 -1.39 -13.94
CA LYS A 30 3.37 -0.41 -14.68
C LYS A 30 2.91 0.71 -13.74
N ALA A 31 2.54 0.39 -12.51
CA ALA A 31 2.20 1.36 -11.49
C ALA A 31 3.41 2.22 -11.08
N ALA A 32 4.58 1.60 -10.89
CA ALA A 32 5.84 2.29 -10.60
C ALA A 32 6.24 3.27 -11.73
N LYS A 33 5.98 2.92 -12.99
CA LYS A 33 6.25 3.77 -14.16
C LYS A 33 5.13 4.81 -14.45
N SER A 34 4.05 4.81 -13.68
CA SER A 34 2.91 5.73 -13.91
C SER A 34 3.21 7.17 -13.50
N ALA A 35 2.30 8.10 -13.84
CA ALA A 35 2.37 9.49 -13.37
C ALA A 35 1.74 9.72 -11.99
N ALA A 36 1.26 8.66 -11.30
CA ALA A 36 0.62 8.79 -10.00
C ALA A 36 1.61 9.27 -8.92
N ASP A 37 1.13 10.11 -8.00
CA ASP A 37 1.95 10.62 -6.89
C ASP A 37 2.05 9.57 -5.76
N VAL A 38 0.94 8.88 -5.49
CA VAL A 38 0.81 7.83 -4.48
C VAL A 38 0.37 6.53 -5.16
N VAL A 39 0.91 5.41 -4.68
CA VAL A 39 0.47 4.07 -5.08
C VAL A 39 0.19 3.30 -3.80
N PHE A 40 -1.01 2.72 -3.69
CA PHE A 40 -1.27 1.73 -2.67
C PHE A 40 -1.38 0.34 -3.28
N LEU A 41 -0.63 -0.59 -2.69
CA LEU A 41 -0.77 -2.01 -2.99
C LEU A 41 -1.86 -2.59 -2.08
N ASP A 42 -2.85 -3.24 -2.68
CA ASP A 42 -4.08 -3.60 -1.99
C ASP A 42 -4.09 -5.05 -1.51
N LEU A 43 -4.47 -5.27 -0.25
CA LEU A 43 -4.74 -6.58 0.34
C LEU A 43 -6.21 -6.80 0.67
N GLU A 44 -7.06 -5.79 0.50
CA GLU A 44 -8.45 -5.77 0.96
C GLU A 44 -9.43 -6.09 -0.18
N ASP A 45 -10.26 -5.13 -0.60
CA ASP A 45 -11.44 -5.42 -1.44
C ASP A 45 -11.11 -5.90 -2.86
N ALA A 46 -9.94 -5.53 -3.41
CA ALA A 46 -9.55 -5.98 -4.76
C ALA A 46 -8.85 -7.36 -4.75
N VAL A 47 -8.77 -8.03 -3.59
CA VAL A 47 -8.12 -9.34 -3.42
C VAL A 47 -9.11 -10.33 -2.82
N ALA A 48 -9.38 -11.41 -3.56
CA ALA A 48 -10.23 -12.49 -3.08
C ALA A 48 -9.66 -13.13 -1.80
N PRO A 49 -10.50 -13.61 -0.87
CA PRO A 49 -10.04 -14.17 0.41
C PRO A 49 -8.93 -15.22 0.30
N ASP A 50 -9.04 -16.11 -0.69
CA ASP A 50 -8.08 -17.20 -0.93
C ASP A 50 -6.72 -16.68 -1.44
N ASP A 51 -6.71 -15.51 -2.09
CA ASP A 51 -5.51 -14.90 -2.65
C ASP A 51 -4.77 -13.99 -1.65
N LYS A 52 -5.37 -13.64 -0.51
CA LYS A 52 -4.81 -12.65 0.44
C LYS A 52 -3.42 -13.02 0.96
N VAL A 53 -3.17 -14.30 1.20
CA VAL A 53 -1.87 -14.78 1.68
C VAL A 53 -0.80 -14.61 0.60
N GLU A 54 -1.12 -14.94 -0.65
CA GLU A 54 -0.17 -14.81 -1.76
C GLU A 54 0.02 -13.35 -2.17
N ALA A 55 -1.05 -12.56 -2.17
CA ALA A 55 -1.00 -11.12 -2.38
C ALA A 55 -0.07 -10.42 -1.39
N ARG A 56 -0.06 -10.83 -0.11
CA ARG A 56 0.86 -10.29 0.89
C ARG A 56 2.31 -10.56 0.54
N LYS A 57 2.64 -11.79 0.13
CA LYS A 57 4.01 -12.14 -0.31
C LYS A 57 4.43 -11.37 -1.55
N ASN A 58 3.52 -11.21 -2.52
CA ASN A 58 3.77 -10.43 -3.72
C ASN A 58 4.08 -8.97 -3.38
N ILE A 59 3.33 -8.37 -2.44
CA ILE A 59 3.55 -7.00 -1.99
C ILE A 59 4.90 -6.86 -1.30
N ILE A 60 5.23 -7.75 -0.36
CA ILE A 60 6.54 -7.75 0.33
C ILE A 60 7.67 -7.76 -0.70
N LYS A 61 7.63 -8.72 -1.62
CA LYS A 61 8.61 -8.84 -2.70
C LYS A 61 8.67 -7.59 -3.57
N ALA A 62 7.53 -6.98 -3.87
CA ALA A 62 7.46 -5.79 -4.71
C ALA A 62 8.00 -4.53 -4.03
N ILE A 63 7.89 -4.41 -2.71
CA ILE A 63 8.47 -3.31 -1.94
C ILE A 63 10.00 -3.36 -2.04
N ASP A 64 10.58 -4.55 -1.92
CA ASP A 64 12.03 -4.77 -1.99
C ASP A 64 12.61 -4.68 -3.42
N GLU A 65 11.94 -5.30 -4.39
CA GLU A 65 12.55 -5.56 -5.70
C GLU A 65 12.23 -4.51 -6.77
N ILE A 66 11.16 -3.73 -6.61
CA ILE A 66 10.73 -2.76 -7.63
C ILE A 66 11.24 -1.35 -7.28
N ASP A 67 11.80 -0.66 -8.28
CA ASP A 67 12.09 0.76 -8.18
C ASP A 67 10.80 1.60 -8.28
N TRP A 68 10.27 2.00 -7.13
CA TRP A 68 9.11 2.90 -7.01
C TRP A 68 9.45 4.38 -7.22
N GLY A 69 10.73 4.72 -7.43
CA GLY A 69 11.21 6.07 -7.62
C GLY A 69 10.89 6.98 -6.43
N ARG A 70 10.16 8.08 -6.69
CA ARG A 70 9.81 9.09 -5.68
C ARG A 70 8.33 9.05 -5.25
N LYS A 71 7.63 7.97 -5.56
CA LYS A 71 6.21 7.83 -5.19
C LYS A 71 6.08 7.65 -3.69
N SER A 72 4.98 8.11 -3.12
CA SER A 72 4.58 7.62 -1.79
C SER A 72 3.98 6.24 -1.98
N LEU A 73 4.71 5.21 -1.54
CA LEU A 73 4.20 3.84 -1.53
C LEU A 73 3.43 3.60 -0.23
N SER A 74 2.25 3.00 -0.33
CA SER A 74 1.48 2.54 0.82
C SER A 74 0.91 1.15 0.57
N VAL A 75 0.39 0.52 1.62
CA VAL A 75 -0.32 -0.76 1.54
C VAL A 75 -1.67 -0.59 2.20
N ARG A 76 -2.74 -0.95 1.49
CA ARG A 76 -4.08 -1.04 2.09
C ARG A 76 -4.23 -2.41 2.73
N ILE A 77 -4.11 -2.46 4.05
CA ILE A 77 -4.31 -3.67 4.86
C ILE A 77 -5.80 -4.04 4.91
N ASN A 78 -6.09 -5.29 5.31
CA ASN A 78 -7.46 -5.72 5.55
C ASN A 78 -8.10 -5.01 6.75
N GLY A 79 -9.43 -4.99 6.79
CA GLY A 79 -10.22 -4.42 7.89
C GLY A 79 -9.92 -5.05 9.25
N LEU A 80 -10.01 -4.24 10.32
CA LEU A 80 -9.71 -4.66 11.71
C LEU A 80 -10.62 -5.77 12.23
N ASP A 81 -11.77 -5.99 11.60
CA ASP A 81 -12.75 -7.04 11.87
C ASP A 81 -12.42 -8.37 11.18
N THR A 82 -11.34 -8.44 10.40
CA THR A 82 -10.89 -9.65 9.70
C THR A 82 -9.67 -10.27 10.36
N HIS A 83 -9.52 -11.59 10.23
CA HIS A 83 -8.32 -12.29 10.72
C HIS A 83 -7.07 -12.07 9.84
N TYR A 84 -7.16 -11.31 8.74
CA TYR A 84 -6.03 -11.04 7.85
C TYR A 84 -5.19 -9.85 8.32
N MET A 85 -5.84 -8.82 8.86
CA MET A 85 -5.25 -7.50 9.15
C MET A 85 -3.95 -7.57 9.95
N TYR A 86 -3.95 -8.33 11.05
CA TYR A 86 -2.77 -8.38 11.92
C TYR A 86 -1.55 -8.97 11.21
N ARG A 87 -1.75 -9.94 10.31
CA ARG A 87 -0.67 -10.52 9.50
C ARG A 87 -0.22 -9.58 8.40
N ASP A 88 -1.12 -8.80 7.82
CA ASP A 88 -0.74 -7.79 6.84
C ASP A 88 0.24 -6.80 7.46
N VAL A 89 -0.03 -6.31 8.67
CA VAL A 89 0.86 -5.37 9.37
C VAL A 89 2.17 -6.03 9.78
N VAL A 90 2.12 -7.18 10.44
CA VAL A 90 3.31 -7.87 10.96
C VAL A 90 4.22 -8.29 9.82
N ASP A 91 3.72 -9.05 8.85
CA ASP A 91 4.58 -9.64 7.83
C ASP A 91 5.14 -8.55 6.89
N VAL A 92 4.37 -7.50 6.55
CA VAL A 92 4.87 -6.40 5.70
C VAL A 92 5.94 -5.57 6.41
N LEU A 93 5.79 -5.26 7.70
CA LEU A 93 6.79 -4.45 8.42
C LEU A 93 8.04 -5.23 8.82
N GLU A 94 7.95 -6.55 8.98
CA GLU A 94 9.09 -7.38 9.37
C GLU A 94 9.89 -7.95 8.20
N GLN A 95 9.29 -8.06 7.01
CA GLN A 95 9.87 -8.80 5.88
C GLN A 95 10.06 -8.00 4.60
N ALA A 96 9.59 -6.75 4.54
CA ALA A 96 9.75 -5.85 3.40
C ALA A 96 10.75 -4.72 3.68
#